data_AF-A0A0N4YJE9-F1
#
_entry.id   AF-A0A0N4YJE9-F1
#
_cell.length_a   1.000
_cell.length_b   1.000
_cell.length_c   1.000
_cell.angle_alpha   90.00
_cell.angle_beta   90.00
_cell.angle_gamma   90.00
#
_symmetry.space_group_name_H-M   'P 1'
#
loop_
_entity.id
_entity.type
_entity.pdbx_description
1 polymer ?
#
loop_
_entity_poly.entity_id
_entity_poly.type
_entity_poly.pdbx_seq_one_letter_code
_entity_poly.pdbx_strand_id
1 'polypeptide(L)'
;MSGMNSSLGFDINTFPILRILPWLLGFLGTAGFRYDADLLPFVVFRMGYLAGLRARELNRAIGLMITASHNPAKDNGVKIIDPNGEMLAPEWEKYASELVNASDDQLPTAVRALEVQVETQRSPTNALVMCAMDSRESGPYLIEAAKAGAALMGVACKSYAIPYRLIPISILKTLLRLSLFNITLTDKLTTPQLHFIVKCQNDPTFGDPTELWYYVRLSDAFKALVKMGTKPGNSNPSNYSPKLVLDCANGVGAEKMRKMCEFLSPDLLNCGADFVKIGQELPAGFDDVDVTTKCASFDGDADRLIYFRSIGDENRICLFDGDFMAALLAKYIKEVSFTLLLL
;
A
#
# COMPACT_ATOMS: atom_id res chain seq x y z
N MET A 1 -19.03 -9.66 -42.79
CA MET A 1 -17.80 -10.44 -43.10
C MET A 1 -16.69 -9.45 -43.45
N SER A 2 -15.52 -9.61 -42.82
CA SER A 2 -14.29 -8.78 -42.92
C SER A 2 -14.44 -7.32 -42.45
N GLY A 3 -13.56 -6.73 -41.65
CA GLY A 3 -12.31 -7.15 -41.05
C GLY A 3 -11.69 -5.88 -40.46
N MET A 4 -11.39 -5.86 -39.16
CA MET A 4 -10.52 -4.86 -38.55
C MET A 4 -9.57 -5.58 -37.62
N ASN A 5 -8.43 -5.97 -38.19
CA ASN A 5 -7.21 -6.24 -37.44
C ASN A 5 -6.84 -4.98 -36.66
N SER A 6 -6.87 -5.04 -35.33
CA SER A 6 -6.11 -4.10 -34.50
C SER A 6 -4.95 -4.87 -33.89
N SER A 7 -3.78 -4.57 -34.44
CA SER A 7 -2.47 -5.00 -33.99
C SER A 7 -2.15 -4.34 -32.65
N LEU A 8 -2.46 -5.02 -31.55
CA LEU A 8 -1.68 -4.94 -30.33
C LEU A 8 -0.73 -6.14 -30.37
N GLY A 9 0.53 -5.89 -30.72
CA GLY A 9 1.58 -6.92 -30.72
C GLY A 9 1.93 -7.30 -29.29
N PHE A 10 1.08 -8.10 -28.65
CA PHE A 10 1.38 -8.81 -27.42
C PHE A 10 1.64 -10.27 -27.79
N ASP A 11 2.91 -10.66 -27.85
CA ASP A 11 3.28 -12.04 -28.10
C ASP A 11 3.20 -12.81 -26.78
N ILE A 12 2.18 -13.66 -26.60
CA ILE A 12 2.00 -14.48 -25.40
C ILE A 12 3.23 -15.36 -25.10
N ASN A 13 4.10 -15.58 -26.09
CA ASN A 13 5.32 -16.37 -25.99
C ASN A 13 6.51 -15.59 -25.36
N THR A 14 6.33 -14.31 -25.00
CA THR A 14 7.38 -13.50 -24.35
C THR A 14 7.60 -13.83 -22.87
N PHE A 15 6.73 -14.61 -22.25
CA PHE A 15 6.95 -15.12 -20.90
C PHE A 15 7.49 -16.54 -20.98
N PRO A 16 8.62 -16.85 -20.32
CA PRO A 16 9.19 -18.19 -20.38
C PRO A 16 8.17 -19.23 -19.91
N ILE A 17 8.02 -20.30 -20.70
CA ILE A 17 7.24 -21.50 -20.37
C ILE A 17 7.92 -22.16 -19.16
N LEU A 18 7.53 -21.73 -17.97
CA LEU A 18 8.00 -22.32 -16.71
C LEU A 18 7.00 -23.39 -16.31
N ARG A 19 7.31 -24.63 -16.71
CA ARG A 19 6.75 -25.84 -16.11
C ARG A 19 6.82 -25.68 -14.60
N ILE A 20 5.65 -25.66 -13.94
CA ILE A 20 5.51 -25.56 -12.50
C ILE A 20 6.50 -26.50 -11.83
N LEU A 21 7.43 -25.94 -11.06
CA LEU A 21 8.17 -26.71 -10.08
C LEU A 21 7.13 -27.22 -9.07
N PRO A 22 6.96 -28.54 -8.88
CA PRO A 22 5.92 -29.11 -8.01
C PRO A 22 5.93 -28.61 -6.56
N TRP A 23 7.02 -27.95 -6.14
CA TRP A 23 7.24 -27.39 -4.81
C TRP A 23 6.84 -25.91 -4.70
N LEU A 24 6.48 -25.25 -5.82
CA LEU A 24 5.97 -23.89 -5.86
C LEU A 24 4.45 -23.85 -5.65
N LEU A 25 3.92 -24.75 -4.80
CA LEU A 25 2.54 -24.75 -4.37
C LEU A 25 2.30 -23.51 -3.51
N GLY A 26 1.94 -22.40 -4.16
CA GLY A 26 1.63 -21.16 -3.50
C GLY A 26 0.27 -21.28 -2.83
N PHE A 27 0.23 -21.25 -1.50
CA PHE A 27 -1.00 -20.93 -0.77
C PHE A 27 -1.10 -19.40 -0.67
N LEU A 28 -2.28 -18.85 -0.95
CA LEU A 28 -2.51 -17.43 -0.69
C LEU A 28 -2.55 -17.22 0.83
N GLY A 29 -1.46 -16.72 1.40
CA GLY A 29 -1.43 -16.35 2.81
C GLY A 29 -2.19 -15.05 3.07
N THR A 30 -2.36 -14.70 4.35
CA THR A 30 -3.06 -13.48 4.81
C THR A 30 -2.52 -12.18 4.20
N ALA A 31 -1.32 -12.20 3.61
CA ALA A 31 -0.66 -11.05 3.04
C ALA A 31 -0.31 -11.22 1.55
N GLY A 32 -1.07 -12.06 0.83
CA GLY A 32 -0.89 -12.27 -0.61
C GLY A 32 0.09 -13.38 -0.96
N PHE A 33 0.39 -13.51 -2.25
CA PHE A 33 1.49 -14.37 -2.72
C PHE A 33 2.82 -13.63 -2.55
N ARG A 34 3.83 -14.32 -2.02
CA ARG A 34 5.19 -13.79 -1.88
C ARG A 34 6.20 -14.85 -2.26
N TYR A 35 7.16 -14.48 -3.11
CA TYR A 35 8.21 -15.38 -3.57
C TYR A 35 9.40 -14.59 -4.12
N ASP A 36 10.44 -15.30 -4.55
CA ASP A 36 11.52 -14.74 -5.35
C ASP A 36 10.94 -14.02 -6.59
N ALA A 37 11.41 -12.79 -6.82
CA ALA A 37 10.81 -11.89 -7.79
C ALA A 37 10.91 -12.37 -9.24
N ASP A 38 11.90 -13.22 -9.55
CA ASP A 38 12.08 -13.78 -10.90
C ASP A 38 10.97 -14.78 -11.27
N LEU A 39 10.29 -15.34 -10.27
CA LEU A 39 9.24 -16.35 -10.44
C LEU A 39 7.82 -15.76 -10.32
N LEU A 40 7.70 -14.48 -9.96
CA LEU A 40 6.40 -13.83 -9.78
C LEU A 40 5.67 -13.36 -11.05
N PRO A 41 6.28 -13.14 -12.24
CA PRO A 41 5.55 -12.60 -13.39
C PRO A 41 4.25 -13.35 -13.72
N PHE A 42 4.30 -14.69 -13.77
CA PHE A 42 3.10 -15.49 -14.09
C PHE A 42 2.06 -15.45 -12.95
N VAL A 43 2.51 -15.42 -11.69
CA VAL A 43 1.63 -15.30 -10.52
C VAL A 43 0.88 -13.97 -10.57
N VAL A 44 1.61 -12.88 -10.79
CA VAL A 44 1.05 -11.52 -10.84
C VAL A 44 0.14 -11.34 -12.06
N PHE A 45 0.47 -11.96 -13.19
CA PHE A 45 -0.43 -12.04 -14.35
C PHE A 45 -1.77 -12.69 -13.99
N ARG A 46 -1.73 -13.87 -13.36
CA ARG A 46 -2.95 -14.59 -12.94
C ARG A 46 -3.73 -13.81 -11.86
N MET A 47 -3.05 -13.09 -10.98
CA MET A 47 -3.70 -12.18 -10.02
C MET A 47 -4.31 -10.94 -10.68
N GLY A 48 -3.69 -10.41 -11.73
CA GLY A 48 -4.27 -9.36 -12.56
C GLY A 48 -5.57 -9.81 -13.23
N TYR A 49 -5.59 -11.03 -13.75
CA TYR A 49 -6.81 -11.67 -14.29
C TYR A 49 -7.89 -11.80 -13.20
N LEU A 50 -7.55 -12.36 -12.03
CA LEU A 50 -8.50 -12.53 -10.92
C LEU A 50 -9.06 -11.19 -10.43
N ALA A 51 -8.22 -10.17 -10.30
CA ALA A 51 -8.64 -8.82 -9.94
C ALA A 51 -9.57 -8.20 -10.99
N GLY A 52 -9.31 -8.43 -12.28
CA GLY A 52 -10.20 -8.04 -13.37
C GLY A 52 -11.56 -8.73 -13.27
N LEU A 53 -11.59 -10.04 -12.97
CA LEU A 53 -12.83 -10.79 -12.78
C LEU A 53 -13.61 -10.27 -11.57
N ARG A 54 -12.94 -10.06 -10.44
CA ARG A 54 -13.53 -9.48 -9.21
C ARG A 54 -14.10 -8.08 -9.47
N ALA A 55 -13.37 -7.24 -10.20
CA ALA A 55 -13.82 -5.91 -10.57
C ALA A 55 -15.11 -5.94 -11.42
N ARG A 56 -15.26 -6.94 -12.30
CA ARG A 56 -16.46 -7.13 -13.12
C ARG A 56 -17.65 -7.69 -12.35
N GLU A 57 -17.40 -8.64 -11.45
CA GLU A 57 -18.45 -9.21 -10.60
C GLU A 57 -19.04 -8.14 -9.68
N LEU A 58 -18.19 -7.38 -8.99
CA LEU A 58 -18.66 -6.30 -8.13
C LEU A 58 -19.05 -5.03 -8.90
N ASN A 59 -18.62 -4.89 -10.16
CA ASN A 59 -18.66 -3.63 -10.92
C ASN A 59 -18.09 -2.45 -10.09
N ARG A 60 -16.89 -2.65 -9.57
CA ARG A 60 -16.18 -1.71 -8.67
C ARG A 60 -14.68 -1.74 -8.94
N ALA A 61 -13.96 -0.75 -8.43
CA ALA A 61 -12.51 -0.72 -8.49
C ALA A 61 -11.89 -1.72 -7.49
N ILE A 62 -10.86 -2.44 -7.92
CA ILE A 62 -10.10 -3.41 -7.13
C ILE A 62 -8.64 -2.99 -7.11
N GLY A 63 -8.00 -3.03 -5.94
CA GLY A 63 -6.57 -2.73 -5.80
C GLY A 63 -5.69 -3.96 -5.99
N LEU A 64 -4.49 -3.75 -6.51
CA LEU A 64 -3.46 -4.77 -6.64
C LEU A 64 -2.12 -4.15 -6.22
N MET A 65 -1.64 -4.53 -5.03
CA MET A 65 -0.42 -4.00 -4.43
C MET A 65 0.75 -4.95 -4.68
N ILE A 66 1.81 -4.47 -5.31
CA ILE A 66 3.06 -5.21 -5.52
C ILE A 66 4.04 -4.89 -4.39
N THR A 67 4.22 -5.84 -3.48
CA THR A 67 5.06 -5.69 -2.29
C THR A 67 5.31 -7.03 -1.63
N ALA A 68 6.48 -7.19 -1.01
CA ALA A 68 6.72 -8.23 -0.01
C ALA A 68 6.97 -7.68 1.40
N SER A 69 6.67 -6.40 1.66
CA SER A 69 6.74 -5.80 3.01
C SER A 69 8.15 -6.01 3.60
N HIS A 70 8.26 -6.72 4.72
CA HIS A 70 9.50 -7.02 5.45
C HIS A 70 10.38 -8.14 4.86
N ASN A 71 9.98 -8.80 3.77
CA ASN A 71 10.80 -9.85 3.15
C ASN A 71 12.11 -9.29 2.55
N PRO A 72 13.16 -10.12 2.36
CA PRO A 72 14.40 -9.72 1.68
C PRO A 72 14.16 -9.06 0.32
N ALA A 73 15.06 -8.15 -0.12
CA ALA A 73 14.89 -7.33 -1.33
C ALA A 73 14.68 -8.15 -2.64
N LYS A 74 15.25 -9.36 -2.70
CA LYS A 74 15.10 -10.29 -3.83
C LYS A 74 13.69 -10.88 -3.98
N ASP A 75 12.91 -10.88 -2.91
CA ASP A 75 11.52 -11.33 -2.95
C ASP A 75 10.62 -10.20 -3.46
N ASN A 76 9.43 -10.53 -3.94
CA ASN A 76 8.33 -9.57 -4.07
C ASN A 76 7.01 -10.29 -3.78
N GLY A 77 5.88 -9.65 -4.05
CA GLY A 77 4.59 -10.26 -3.83
C GLY A 77 3.45 -9.45 -4.41
N VAL A 78 2.24 -10.00 -4.28
CA VAL A 78 1.01 -9.37 -4.75
C VAL A 78 -0.12 -9.58 -3.74
N LYS A 79 -0.78 -8.47 -3.36
CA LYS A 79 -1.99 -8.43 -2.54
C LYS A 79 -3.15 -7.90 -3.38
N ILE A 80 -4.35 -8.45 -3.22
CA ILE A 80 -5.58 -7.90 -3.82
C ILE A 80 -6.39 -7.18 -2.72
N ILE A 81 -6.94 -6.02 -3.07
CA ILE A 81 -7.68 -5.12 -2.18
C ILE A 81 -9.10 -4.97 -2.73
N ASP A 82 -10.09 -5.33 -1.91
CA ASP A 82 -11.50 -5.23 -2.25
C ASP A 82 -12.03 -3.77 -2.08
N PRO A 83 -13.25 -3.47 -2.55
CA PRO A 83 -13.65 -2.08 -2.84
C PRO A 83 -13.70 -1.11 -1.67
N ASN A 84 -13.84 -1.56 -0.43
CA ASN A 84 -13.82 -0.71 0.75
C ASN A 84 -12.40 -0.55 1.35
N GLY A 85 -11.36 -1.00 0.65
CA GLY A 85 -9.99 -0.97 1.15
C GLY A 85 -9.69 -2.11 2.13
N GLU A 86 -10.49 -3.17 2.13
CA GLU A 86 -10.25 -4.43 2.82
C GLU A 86 -9.39 -5.37 1.98
N MET A 87 -8.82 -6.40 2.61
CA MET A 87 -8.17 -7.48 1.87
C MET A 87 -9.20 -8.25 1.04
N LEU A 88 -8.74 -8.95 0.01
CA LEU A 88 -9.58 -9.86 -0.77
C LEU A 88 -10.44 -10.76 0.13
N ALA A 89 -11.72 -10.89 -0.22
CA ALA A 89 -12.64 -11.76 0.50
C ALA A 89 -12.10 -13.20 0.64
N PRO A 90 -12.13 -13.82 1.83
CA PRO A 90 -11.58 -15.15 2.07
C PRO A 90 -12.06 -16.24 1.10
N GLU A 91 -13.32 -16.17 0.68
CA GLU A 91 -13.91 -17.11 -0.27
C GLU A 91 -13.32 -17.01 -1.69
N TRP A 92 -12.61 -15.93 -2.02
CA TRP A 92 -11.87 -15.75 -3.28
C TRP A 92 -10.42 -16.24 -3.21
N GLU A 93 -9.88 -16.47 -2.01
CA GLU A 93 -8.49 -16.95 -1.84
C GLU A 93 -8.28 -18.34 -2.45
N LYS A 94 -9.33 -19.17 -2.45
CA LYS A 94 -9.32 -20.48 -3.13
C LYS A 94 -9.15 -20.33 -4.65
N TYR A 95 -9.81 -19.35 -5.27
CA TYR A 95 -9.71 -19.12 -6.71
C TYR A 95 -8.32 -18.61 -7.09
N ALA A 96 -7.74 -17.75 -6.25
CA ALA A 96 -6.37 -17.30 -6.40
C ALA A 96 -5.39 -18.47 -6.36
N SER A 97 -5.56 -19.36 -5.38
CA SER A 97 -4.73 -20.56 -5.20
C SER A 97 -4.91 -21.55 -6.36
N GLU A 98 -6.13 -21.80 -6.81
CA GLU A 98 -6.42 -22.67 -7.97
C GLU A 98 -5.78 -22.13 -9.25
N LEU A 99 -5.93 -20.84 -9.54
CA LEU A 99 -5.33 -20.23 -10.72
C LEU A 99 -3.81 -20.29 -10.68
N VAL A 100 -3.17 -19.95 -9.56
CA VAL A 100 -1.70 -19.95 -9.45
C VAL A 100 -1.11 -21.35 -9.53
N ASN A 101 -1.79 -22.35 -8.99
CA ASN A 101 -1.30 -23.73 -8.98
C ASN A 101 -1.66 -24.53 -10.24
N ALA A 102 -2.53 -24.03 -11.11
CA ALA A 102 -2.86 -24.67 -12.38
C ALA A 102 -1.66 -24.66 -13.34
N SER A 103 -1.30 -25.82 -13.90
CA SER A 103 -0.32 -25.88 -14.99
C SER A 103 -0.84 -25.16 -16.24
N ASP A 104 0.04 -24.78 -17.16
CA ASP A 104 -0.37 -24.01 -18.34
C ASP A 104 -1.39 -24.77 -19.23
N ASP A 105 -1.31 -26.10 -19.27
CA ASP A 105 -2.31 -26.96 -19.94
C ASP A 105 -3.65 -27.01 -19.20
N GLN A 106 -3.65 -26.86 -17.87
CA GLN A 106 -4.84 -26.87 -17.03
C GLN A 106 -5.46 -25.48 -16.86
N LEU A 107 -4.69 -24.40 -17.06
CA LEU A 107 -5.12 -23.02 -16.83
C LEU A 107 -6.40 -22.65 -17.59
N PRO A 108 -6.58 -23.00 -18.89
CA PRO A 108 -7.83 -22.72 -19.60
C PRO A 108 -9.06 -23.42 -19.01
N THR A 109 -8.87 -24.56 -18.36
CA THR A 109 -9.94 -25.30 -17.67
C THR A 109 -10.25 -24.67 -16.32
N ALA A 110 -9.22 -24.32 -15.54
CA ALA A 110 -9.38 -23.63 -14.27
C ALA A 110 -10.09 -22.28 -14.43
N VAL A 111 -9.68 -21.49 -15.43
CA VAL A 111 -10.32 -20.21 -15.79
C VAL A 111 -11.79 -20.40 -16.13
N ARG A 112 -12.13 -21.37 -16.98
CA ARG A 112 -13.54 -21.64 -17.34
C ARG A 112 -14.37 -22.09 -16.15
N ALA A 113 -13.81 -22.95 -15.29
CA ALA A 113 -14.50 -23.42 -14.09
C ALA A 113 -14.77 -22.26 -13.12
N LEU A 114 -13.86 -21.30 -13.03
CA LEU A 114 -14.02 -20.08 -12.25
C LEU A 114 -15.09 -19.15 -12.84
N GLU A 115 -15.02 -18.86 -14.14
CA GLU A 115 -15.99 -17.98 -14.82
C GLU A 115 -17.43 -18.52 -14.78
N VAL A 116 -17.62 -19.84 -14.70
CA VAL A 116 -18.95 -20.45 -14.51
C VAL A 116 -19.48 -20.25 -13.08
N GLN A 117 -18.60 -20.17 -12.08
CA GLN A 117 -18.97 -19.95 -10.68
C GLN A 117 -19.22 -18.48 -10.34
N VAL A 118 -18.71 -17.56 -11.16
CA VAL A 118 -18.75 -16.12 -10.90
C VAL A 118 -19.69 -15.42 -11.89
N GLU A 119 -20.85 -15.00 -11.40
CA GLU A 119 -21.77 -14.20 -12.20
C GLU A 119 -21.19 -12.78 -12.38
N THR A 120 -20.98 -12.38 -13.64
CA THR A 120 -20.48 -11.03 -13.96
C THR A 120 -21.55 -10.22 -14.68
N GLN A 121 -21.53 -8.91 -14.45
CA GLN A 121 -22.37 -8.01 -15.22
C GLN A 121 -21.95 -8.04 -16.69
N ARG A 122 -22.93 -7.99 -17.62
CA ARG A 122 -22.66 -8.03 -19.07
C ARG A 122 -21.82 -6.86 -19.56
N SER A 123 -21.99 -5.69 -18.95
CA SER A 123 -21.29 -4.44 -19.31
C SER A 123 -20.98 -3.62 -18.06
N PRO A 124 -19.96 -4.00 -17.27
CA PRO A 124 -19.61 -3.26 -16.06
C PRO A 124 -18.93 -1.95 -16.42
N THR A 125 -19.53 -0.82 -16.04
CA THR A 125 -19.02 0.53 -16.35
C THR A 125 -17.98 1.03 -15.36
N ASN A 126 -17.94 0.43 -14.17
CA ASN A 126 -17.12 0.87 -13.03
C ASN A 126 -16.02 -0.14 -12.68
N ALA A 127 -15.94 -1.27 -13.40
CA ALA A 127 -14.87 -2.24 -13.24
C ALA A 127 -13.52 -1.60 -13.58
N LEU A 128 -12.60 -1.60 -12.62
CA LEU A 128 -11.29 -1.00 -12.74
C LEU A 128 -10.31 -1.79 -11.86
N VAL A 129 -9.09 -2.00 -12.33
CA VAL A 129 -7.99 -2.44 -11.47
C VAL A 129 -7.08 -1.25 -11.21
N MET A 130 -6.67 -1.06 -9.95
CA MET A 130 -5.75 0.00 -9.53
C MET A 130 -4.47 -0.65 -9.00
N CYS A 131 -3.36 -0.44 -9.70
CA CYS A 131 -2.11 -1.14 -9.46
C CYS A 131 -1.08 -0.15 -8.85
N ALA A 132 -0.38 -0.54 -7.78
CA ALA A 132 0.73 0.22 -7.21
C ALA A 132 1.80 -0.72 -6.65
N MET A 133 3.00 -0.19 -6.36
CA MET A 133 4.13 -0.98 -5.90
C MET A 133 4.90 -0.31 -4.75
N ASP A 134 5.72 -1.07 -4.04
CA ASP A 134 6.71 -0.53 -3.10
C ASP A 134 7.98 -0.02 -3.84
N SER A 135 9.12 0.01 -3.14
CA SER A 135 10.38 0.49 -3.70
C SER A 135 11.23 -0.57 -4.40
N ARG A 136 10.79 -1.84 -4.43
CA ARG A 136 11.57 -2.96 -5.00
C ARG A 136 11.79 -2.79 -6.50
N GLU A 137 12.99 -3.15 -6.96
CA GLU A 137 13.41 -3.04 -8.36
C GLU A 137 12.52 -3.87 -9.30
N SER A 138 11.92 -4.94 -8.78
CA SER A 138 11.04 -5.82 -9.54
C SER A 138 9.62 -5.29 -9.76
N GLY A 139 9.21 -4.25 -9.04
CA GLY A 139 7.86 -3.68 -9.12
C GLY A 139 7.40 -3.34 -10.56
N PRO A 140 8.18 -2.59 -11.36
CA PRO A 140 7.74 -2.14 -12.68
C PRO A 140 7.33 -3.27 -13.63
N TYR A 141 8.10 -4.35 -13.73
CA TYR A 141 7.75 -5.45 -14.64
C TYR A 141 6.59 -6.29 -14.10
N LEU A 142 6.43 -6.40 -12.78
CA LEU A 142 5.28 -7.07 -12.17
C LEU A 142 3.98 -6.28 -12.38
N ILE A 143 4.04 -4.95 -12.36
CA ILE A 143 2.88 -4.10 -12.73
C ILE A 143 2.42 -4.36 -14.17
N GLU A 144 3.36 -4.53 -15.12
CA GLU A 144 3.02 -4.87 -16.50
C GLU A 144 2.38 -6.26 -16.62
N ALA A 145 2.86 -7.24 -15.85
CA ALA A 145 2.20 -8.55 -15.77
C ALA A 145 0.76 -8.44 -15.25
N ALA A 146 0.53 -7.65 -14.18
CA ALA A 146 -0.81 -7.41 -13.65
C ALA A 146 -1.73 -6.74 -14.67
N LYS A 147 -1.23 -5.74 -15.41
CA LYS A 147 -1.96 -5.06 -16.49
C LYS A 147 -2.37 -6.04 -17.59
N ALA A 148 -1.46 -6.90 -18.02
CA ALA A 148 -1.74 -7.90 -19.05
C ALA A 148 -2.83 -8.89 -18.59
N GLY A 149 -2.78 -9.34 -17.33
CA GLY A 149 -3.82 -10.20 -16.75
C GLY A 149 -5.19 -9.53 -16.72
N ALA A 150 -5.28 -8.30 -16.21
CA ALA A 150 -6.54 -7.54 -16.13
C ALA A 150 -7.14 -7.26 -17.52
N ALA A 151 -6.28 -7.02 -18.53
CA ALA A 151 -6.70 -6.76 -19.89
C ALA A 151 -7.46 -7.94 -20.53
N LEU A 152 -7.16 -9.19 -20.14
CA LEU A 152 -7.92 -10.36 -20.61
C LEU A 152 -9.39 -10.33 -20.17
N MET A 153 -9.69 -9.66 -19.05
CA MET A 153 -11.06 -9.45 -18.59
C MET A 153 -11.72 -8.23 -19.26
N GLY A 154 -11.03 -7.53 -20.15
CA GLY A 154 -11.49 -6.26 -20.72
C GLY A 154 -11.58 -5.14 -19.68
N VAL A 155 -10.84 -5.27 -18.57
CA VAL A 155 -10.80 -4.28 -17.49
C VAL A 155 -9.50 -3.48 -17.59
N ALA A 156 -9.61 -2.15 -17.50
CA ALA A 156 -8.41 -1.31 -17.43
C ALA A 156 -7.69 -1.53 -16.09
N CYS A 157 -6.37 -1.77 -16.09
CA CYS A 157 -5.52 -1.51 -14.92
C CYS A 157 -4.90 -0.13 -15.06
N LYS A 158 -5.21 0.77 -14.12
CA LYS A 158 -4.52 2.05 -13.95
C LYS A 158 -3.41 1.87 -12.94
N SER A 159 -2.18 2.19 -13.33
CA SER A 159 -1.10 2.46 -12.39
C SER A 159 -0.98 3.98 -12.19
N TYR A 160 -0.53 4.45 -11.02
CA TYR A 160 -0.53 5.89 -10.68
C TYR A 160 0.47 6.75 -11.48
N ALA A 161 1.30 6.14 -12.30
CA ALA A 161 2.01 6.77 -13.40
C ALA A 161 1.02 7.13 -14.54
N ILE A 162 0.11 8.09 -14.30
CA ILE A 162 -0.68 8.73 -15.37
C ILE A 162 -0.22 10.18 -15.51
N PRO A 163 0.11 10.64 -16.74
CA PRO A 163 0.55 12.01 -16.99
C PRO A 163 -0.58 13.01 -16.74
N TYR A 164 -0.22 14.21 -16.28
CA TYR A 164 -1.00 15.41 -15.88
C TYR A 164 -2.20 15.86 -16.76
N ARG A 165 -2.61 15.11 -17.78
CA ARG A 165 -3.49 15.56 -18.86
C ARG A 165 -4.97 15.72 -18.50
N LEU A 166 -5.37 15.55 -17.24
CA LEU A 166 -6.76 15.69 -16.79
C LEU A 166 -6.98 16.73 -15.69
N ILE A 167 -5.98 17.52 -15.31
CA ILE A 167 -6.19 18.67 -14.41
C ILE A 167 -6.56 19.90 -15.27
N PRO A 168 -7.72 20.55 -15.04
CA PRO A 168 -8.07 21.78 -15.73
C PRO A 168 -6.94 22.82 -15.59
N ILE A 169 -6.56 23.46 -16.70
CA ILE A 169 -5.45 24.44 -16.77
C ILE A 169 -5.61 25.57 -15.74
N SER A 170 -6.85 25.89 -15.34
CA SER A 170 -7.15 26.86 -14.29
C SER A 170 -6.62 26.47 -12.91
N ILE A 171 -6.66 25.18 -12.55
CA ILE A 171 -6.11 24.65 -11.29
C ILE A 171 -4.59 24.50 -11.39
N LEU A 172 -4.10 24.08 -12.57
CA LEU A 172 -2.67 23.93 -12.85
C LEU A 172 -1.92 25.27 -12.73
N LYS A 173 -2.53 26.39 -13.15
CA LYS A 173 -1.95 27.73 -13.01
C LYS A 173 -1.84 28.21 -11.56
N THR A 174 -2.73 27.76 -10.67
CA THR A 174 -2.67 28.09 -9.23
C THR A 174 -1.59 27.28 -8.52
N LEU A 175 -1.43 26.00 -8.88
CA LEU A 175 -0.39 25.12 -8.33
C LEU A 175 1.02 25.45 -8.86
N LEU A 176 1.15 25.86 -10.13
CA LEU A 176 2.43 26.23 -10.75
C LEU A 176 2.97 27.60 -10.31
N ARG A 177 2.12 28.50 -9.81
CA ARG A 177 2.55 29.84 -9.33
C ARG A 177 3.42 29.79 -8.06
N LEU A 178 3.53 28.62 -7.43
CA LEU A 178 4.29 28.43 -6.19
C LEU A 178 5.70 27.89 -6.38
N SER A 179 6.12 27.41 -7.56
CA SER A 179 7.49 26.90 -7.82
C SER A 179 8.08 25.90 -6.79
N LEU A 180 7.25 25.31 -5.91
CA LEU A 180 7.72 24.61 -4.70
C LEU A 180 7.40 23.12 -4.64
N PHE A 181 6.86 22.53 -5.70
CA PHE A 181 6.46 21.11 -5.68
C PHE A 181 6.99 20.37 -6.91
N ASN A 182 8.22 19.83 -6.80
CA ASN A 182 8.70 18.77 -7.68
C ASN A 182 8.01 17.44 -7.28
N ILE A 183 6.71 17.32 -7.54
CA ILE A 183 6.00 16.05 -7.33
C ILE A 183 6.35 15.12 -8.51
N THR A 184 7.34 14.25 -8.31
CA THR A 184 7.53 13.10 -9.20
C THR A 184 6.42 12.10 -8.90
N LEU A 185 5.44 11.98 -9.79
CA LEU A 185 4.40 10.95 -9.74
C LEU A 185 5.06 9.62 -10.12
N THR A 186 5.15 8.73 -9.14
CA THR A 186 5.66 7.37 -9.31
C THR A 186 4.52 6.39 -9.04
N ASP A 187 4.59 5.18 -9.59
CA ASP A 187 3.69 4.08 -9.19
C ASP A 187 3.94 3.60 -7.75
N LYS A 188 4.89 4.22 -7.04
CA LYS A 188 5.28 3.85 -5.69
C LYS A 188 4.28 4.42 -4.69
N LEU A 189 3.64 3.56 -3.92
CA LEU A 189 2.75 3.91 -2.81
C LEU A 189 3.11 3.05 -1.61
N THR A 190 2.82 3.52 -0.40
CA THR A 190 2.72 2.60 0.74
C THR A 190 1.51 1.69 0.55
N THR A 191 1.51 0.51 1.19
CA THR A 191 0.32 -0.36 1.16
C THR A 191 -0.93 0.39 1.66
N PRO A 192 -0.91 1.09 2.81
CA PRO A 192 -2.07 1.87 3.27
C PRO A 192 -2.55 2.95 2.30
N GLN A 193 -1.66 3.56 1.51
CA GLN A 193 -2.03 4.54 0.49
C GLN A 193 -2.88 3.91 -0.61
N LEU A 194 -2.53 2.72 -1.12
CA LEU A 194 -3.34 2.06 -2.14
C LEU A 194 -4.72 1.67 -1.58
N HIS A 195 -4.78 1.13 -0.36
CA HIS A 195 -6.05 0.81 0.31
C HIS A 195 -6.97 2.04 0.43
N PHE A 196 -6.42 3.18 0.87
CA PHE A 196 -7.14 4.45 0.96
C PHE A 196 -7.72 4.87 -0.40
N ILE A 197 -6.89 4.81 -1.45
CA ILE A 197 -7.32 5.31 -2.75
C ILE A 197 -8.38 4.39 -3.39
N VAL A 198 -8.27 3.06 -3.24
CA VAL A 198 -9.31 2.11 -3.68
C VAL A 198 -10.63 2.43 -2.99
N LYS A 199 -10.63 2.70 -1.67
CA LYS A 199 -11.83 3.10 -0.94
C LYS A 199 -12.41 4.40 -1.49
N CYS A 200 -11.60 5.44 -1.70
CA CYS A 200 -12.02 6.71 -2.29
C CYS A 200 -12.60 6.55 -3.70
N GLN A 201 -11.98 5.73 -4.54
CA GLN A 201 -12.43 5.49 -5.92
C GLN A 201 -13.83 4.86 -5.96
N ASN A 202 -14.13 4.03 -4.97
CA ASN A 202 -15.39 3.31 -4.85
C ASN A 202 -16.44 4.00 -3.97
N ASP A 203 -16.04 5.04 -3.25
CA ASP A 203 -16.86 5.84 -2.34
C ASP A 203 -16.37 7.30 -2.34
N PRO A 204 -16.87 8.13 -3.27
CA PRO A 204 -16.47 9.53 -3.38
C PRO A 204 -16.75 10.36 -2.13
N THR A 205 -17.64 9.89 -1.23
CA THR A 205 -17.92 10.59 0.04
C THR A 205 -16.78 10.43 1.04
N PHE A 206 -15.93 9.40 0.85
CA PHE A 206 -14.74 9.19 1.65
C PHE A 206 -13.64 10.19 1.29
N GLY A 207 -13.54 10.60 0.03
CA GLY A 207 -12.59 11.62 -0.43
C GLY A 207 -12.08 11.38 -1.85
N ASP A 208 -11.18 12.25 -2.30
CA ASP A 208 -10.59 12.15 -3.63
C ASP A 208 -9.59 10.98 -3.72
N PRO A 209 -9.64 10.17 -4.80
CA PRO A 209 -8.78 9.00 -4.98
C PRO A 209 -7.36 9.40 -5.43
N THR A 210 -6.64 10.15 -4.61
CA THR A 210 -5.29 10.65 -4.93
C THR A 210 -4.33 10.55 -3.74
N GLU A 211 -3.03 10.43 -4.05
CA GLU A 211 -1.96 10.48 -3.04
C GLU A 211 -1.98 11.81 -2.27
N LEU A 212 -2.28 12.92 -2.95
CA LEU A 212 -2.40 14.24 -2.34
C LEU A 212 -3.48 14.27 -1.25
N TRP A 213 -4.66 13.70 -1.53
CA TRP A 213 -5.76 13.71 -0.59
C TRP A 213 -5.50 12.83 0.63
N TYR A 214 -4.72 11.77 0.49
CA TYR A 214 -4.22 10.98 1.62
C TYR A 214 -3.42 11.86 2.60
N TYR A 215 -2.50 12.68 2.10
CA TYR A 215 -1.72 13.60 2.94
C TYR A 215 -2.58 14.68 3.60
N VAL A 216 -3.44 15.34 2.82
CA VAL A 216 -4.34 16.39 3.33
C VAL A 216 -5.20 15.84 4.47
N ARG A 217 -5.91 14.73 4.22
CA ARG A 217 -6.85 14.17 5.19
C ARG A 217 -6.17 13.77 6.51
N LEU A 218 -5.03 13.09 6.44
CA LEU A 218 -4.30 12.67 7.64
C LEU A 218 -3.71 13.87 8.38
N SER A 219 -3.13 14.83 7.67
CA SER A 219 -2.53 16.01 8.29
C SER A 219 -3.59 16.91 8.96
N ASP A 220 -4.75 17.08 8.36
CA ASP A 220 -5.84 17.88 8.93
C ASP A 220 -6.43 17.22 10.17
N ALA A 221 -6.66 15.90 10.14
CA ALA A 221 -7.10 15.14 11.30
C ALA A 221 -6.06 15.22 12.44
N PHE A 222 -4.77 15.09 12.12
CA PHE A 222 -3.69 15.23 13.10
C PHE A 222 -3.65 16.63 13.71
N LYS A 223 -3.72 17.69 12.89
CA LYS A 223 -3.74 19.08 13.38
C LYS A 223 -4.95 19.35 14.27
N ALA A 224 -6.12 18.80 13.92
CA ALA A 224 -7.32 18.90 14.75
C ALA A 224 -7.12 18.22 16.11
N LEU A 225 -6.54 17.01 16.12
CA LEU A 225 -6.23 16.27 17.33
C LEU A 225 -5.23 17.03 18.24
N VAL A 226 -4.16 17.58 17.67
CA VAL A 226 -3.16 18.36 18.41
C VAL A 226 -3.78 19.61 19.04
N LYS A 227 -4.65 20.32 18.29
CA LYS A 227 -5.37 21.49 18.82
C LYS A 227 -6.28 21.15 20.00
N MET A 228 -6.91 19.98 20.01
CA MET A 228 -7.73 19.52 21.13
C MET A 228 -6.90 19.25 22.40
N GLY A 229 -5.65 18.78 22.23
CA GLY A 229 -4.73 18.53 23.34
C GLY A 229 -4.17 19.79 24.00
N THR A 230 -4.12 20.92 23.28
CA THR A 230 -3.65 22.22 23.79
C THR A 230 -4.81 23.04 24.37
N LYS A 231 -5.15 22.84 25.65
CA LYS A 231 -6.16 23.70 26.32
C LYS A 231 -5.63 25.13 26.52
N PRO A 232 -6.40 26.19 26.18
CA PRO A 232 -6.06 27.56 26.56
C PRO A 232 -6.12 27.67 28.09
N GLY A 233 -5.02 28.07 28.74
CA GLY A 233 -4.98 28.32 30.19
C GLY A 233 -4.31 27.25 31.05
N ASN A 234 -3.80 26.15 30.48
CA ASN A 234 -2.92 25.24 31.21
C ASN A 234 -1.47 25.74 31.09
N SER A 235 -1.01 26.48 32.10
CA SER A 235 0.31 27.14 32.16
C SER A 235 1.48 26.20 32.41
N ASN A 236 1.25 24.90 32.55
CA ASN A 236 2.34 23.93 32.53
C ASN A 236 2.68 23.62 31.06
N PRO A 237 3.89 23.98 30.57
CA PRO A 237 4.33 23.51 29.29
C PRO A 237 4.27 21.99 29.33
N SER A 238 3.47 21.39 28.45
CA SER A 238 3.49 19.93 28.33
C SER A 238 4.95 19.52 28.10
N ASN A 239 5.51 18.63 28.94
CA ASN A 239 6.81 17.99 28.69
C ASN A 239 6.80 17.11 27.40
N TYR A 240 5.80 17.28 26.55
CA TYR A 240 5.66 16.61 25.27
C TYR A 240 6.60 17.26 24.25
N SER A 241 7.68 16.55 23.92
CA SER A 241 8.49 16.87 22.75
C SER A 241 7.85 16.24 21.50
N PRO A 242 7.56 16.99 20.43
CA PRO A 242 7.05 16.41 19.17
C PRO A 242 8.15 15.71 18.36
N LYS A 243 9.41 15.78 18.79
CA LYS A 243 10.54 15.15 18.09
C LYS A 243 10.43 13.63 18.12
N LEU A 244 10.56 13.03 16.94
CA LEU A 244 10.58 11.59 16.69
C LEU A 244 11.66 11.32 15.66
N VAL A 245 12.51 10.33 15.92
CA VAL A 245 13.40 9.77 14.90
C VAL A 245 12.71 8.57 14.29
N LEU A 246 12.58 8.56 12.97
CA LEU A 246 11.84 7.52 12.25
C LEU A 246 12.77 6.74 11.32
N ASP A 247 12.85 5.44 11.59
CA ASP A 247 13.30 4.42 10.65
C ASP A 247 12.21 4.08 9.64
N CYS A 248 12.58 4.14 8.37
CA CYS A 248 11.70 3.86 7.23
C CYS A 248 12.10 2.58 6.48
N ALA A 249 12.98 1.75 7.04
CA ALA A 249 13.49 0.48 6.51
C ALA A 249 14.02 0.57 5.06
N ASN A 250 14.54 1.75 4.67
CA ASN A 250 14.91 2.06 3.28
C ASN A 250 13.79 1.81 2.26
N GLY A 251 12.54 1.75 2.72
CA GLY A 251 11.36 1.42 1.94
C GLY A 251 10.65 2.64 1.38
N VAL A 252 9.50 2.40 0.75
CA VAL A 252 8.68 3.47 0.14
C VAL A 252 8.19 4.48 1.20
N GLY A 253 8.02 4.04 2.45
CA GLY A 253 7.63 4.90 3.57
C GLY A 253 8.53 6.12 3.78
N ALA A 254 9.83 6.05 3.43
CA ALA A 254 10.76 7.17 3.56
C ALA A 254 10.36 8.37 2.68
N GLU A 255 10.10 8.11 1.39
CA GLU A 255 9.67 9.12 0.43
C GLU A 255 8.32 9.72 0.86
N LYS A 256 7.39 8.86 1.27
CA LYS A 256 6.00 9.24 1.59
C LYS A 256 5.90 10.00 2.90
N MET A 257 6.70 9.65 3.90
CA MET A 257 6.75 10.39 5.16
C MET A 257 7.41 11.76 4.98
N ARG A 258 8.45 11.88 4.14
CA ARG A 258 9.02 13.19 3.78
C ARG A 258 7.97 14.12 3.16
N LYS A 259 7.17 13.60 2.22
CA LYS A 259 6.02 14.33 1.66
C LYS A 259 5.00 14.70 2.75
N MET A 260 4.63 13.76 3.63
CA MET A 260 3.70 14.02 4.74
C MET A 260 4.19 15.15 5.66
N CYS A 261 5.49 15.24 5.94
CA CYS A 261 6.07 16.30 6.77
C CYS A 261 5.82 17.70 6.21
N GLU A 262 5.77 17.88 4.89
CA GLU A 262 5.42 19.15 4.24
C GLU A 262 3.99 19.60 4.61
N PHE A 263 3.09 18.66 4.88
CA PHE A 263 1.72 18.94 5.31
C PHE A 263 1.59 19.13 6.82
N LEU A 264 2.46 18.50 7.62
CA LEU A 264 2.40 18.55 9.08
C LEU A 264 3.07 19.80 9.66
N SER A 265 4.34 20.03 9.28
CA SER A 265 5.20 21.22 9.47
C SER A 265 6.67 20.79 9.25
N PRO A 266 7.56 21.65 8.71
CA PRO A 266 8.93 21.27 8.31
C PRO A 266 9.81 20.73 9.43
N ASP A 267 9.58 21.13 10.68
CA ASP A 267 10.49 20.88 11.81
C ASP A 267 10.24 19.56 12.55
N LEU A 268 9.28 18.74 12.09
CA LEU A 268 8.74 17.64 12.92
C LEU A 268 9.49 16.30 12.82
N LEU A 269 10.36 16.05 11.84
CA LEU A 269 10.90 14.70 11.65
C LEU A 269 12.31 14.66 11.04
N ASN A 270 13.23 13.97 11.73
CA ASN A 270 14.48 13.48 11.16
C ASN A 270 14.31 11.97 10.90
N CYS A 271 14.35 11.57 9.63
CA CYS A 271 14.26 10.17 9.23
C CYS A 271 15.66 9.59 9.01
N GLY A 272 15.91 8.39 9.53
CA GLY A 272 17.16 7.63 9.36
C GLY A 272 16.83 6.15 9.49
N ALA A 273 17.39 5.28 8.66
CA ALA A 273 16.91 3.91 8.47
C ALA A 273 17.73 2.85 9.22
N ASP A 274 17.08 1.87 9.86
CA ASP A 274 17.35 0.42 9.82
C ASP A 274 16.55 -0.42 10.85
N PHE A 275 16.40 -1.70 10.53
CA PHE A 275 15.55 -2.74 11.14
C PHE A 275 15.36 -2.73 12.68
N VAL A 276 14.13 -2.54 13.18
CA VAL A 276 13.77 -2.81 14.59
C VAL A 276 12.60 -3.75 14.71
N LYS A 277 12.88 -5.04 14.97
CA LYS A 277 11.92 -5.95 15.63
C LYS A 277 12.58 -7.25 16.08
N ILE A 278 13.49 -7.78 15.28
CA ILE A 278 14.02 -9.14 15.46
C ILE A 278 15.29 -9.15 16.33
N GLY A 279 16.15 -8.13 16.22
CA GLY A 279 17.40 -8.05 16.99
C GLY A 279 17.27 -7.47 18.40
N GLN A 280 16.17 -6.74 18.70
CA GLN A 280 16.10 -5.86 19.89
C GLN A 280 17.33 -4.95 20.05
N GLU A 281 17.88 -4.53 18.91
CA GLU A 281 19.05 -3.65 18.80
C GLU A 281 18.64 -2.34 18.13
N LEU A 282 19.46 -1.31 18.31
CA LEU A 282 19.28 -0.06 17.59
C LEU A 282 19.46 -0.29 16.07
N PRO A 283 18.65 0.40 15.24
CA PRO A 283 18.94 0.54 13.81
C PRO A 283 20.36 1.00 13.55
N ALA A 284 20.92 0.69 12.38
CA ALA A 284 22.03 1.49 11.87
C ALA A 284 21.64 2.98 11.75
N GLY A 285 22.59 3.88 11.99
CA GLY A 285 22.34 5.32 11.96
C GLY A 285 21.62 5.87 13.20
N PHE A 286 21.40 5.05 14.24
CA PHE A 286 20.90 5.47 15.55
C PHE A 286 22.01 5.50 16.63
N ASP A 287 23.28 5.41 16.23
CA ASP A 287 24.44 5.29 17.13
C ASP A 287 24.58 6.48 18.11
N ASP A 288 24.11 7.67 17.72
CA ASP A 288 24.18 8.90 18.52
C ASP A 288 22.84 9.33 19.13
N VAL A 289 21.84 8.45 19.18
CA VAL A 289 20.49 8.80 19.65
C VAL A 289 20.42 8.74 21.18
N ASP A 290 20.09 9.88 21.79
CA ASP A 290 19.90 10.01 23.24
C ASP A 290 18.81 9.06 23.78
N VAL A 291 19.04 8.47 24.96
CA VAL A 291 18.14 7.49 25.62
C VAL A 291 16.72 7.99 25.86
N THR A 292 16.51 9.31 25.92
CA THR A 292 15.19 9.92 26.09
C THR A 292 14.45 10.13 24.77
N THR A 293 15.15 10.04 23.64
CA THR A 293 14.61 10.29 22.30
C THR A 293 13.61 9.22 21.90
N LYS A 294 12.42 9.66 21.45
CA LYS A 294 11.42 8.75 20.88
C LYS A 294 11.88 8.30 19.52
N CYS A 295 11.85 6.99 19.32
CA CYS A 295 12.18 6.36 18.05
C CYS A 295 10.99 5.53 17.57
N ALA A 296 10.85 5.42 16.26
CA ALA A 296 9.90 4.51 15.64
C ALA A 296 10.49 3.91 14.36
N SER A 297 9.95 2.78 13.92
CA SER A 297 10.36 2.07 12.71
C SER A 297 9.13 1.61 11.92
N PHE A 298 9.16 1.87 10.61
CA PHE A 298 8.27 1.27 9.62
C PHE A 298 8.87 -0.01 9.04
N ASP A 299 8.01 -0.90 8.52
CA ASP A 299 8.47 -1.91 7.57
C ASP A 299 8.49 -1.39 6.12
N GLY A 300 8.94 -2.22 5.17
CA GLY A 300 9.30 -1.80 3.81
C GLY A 300 8.17 -1.13 3.00
N ASP A 301 6.91 -1.52 3.22
CA ASP A 301 5.72 -0.93 2.60
C ASP A 301 4.89 -0.05 3.55
N ALA A 302 5.44 0.24 4.74
CA ALA A 302 4.87 1.08 5.79
C ALA A 302 3.45 0.68 6.21
N ASP A 303 3.18 -0.63 6.32
CA ASP A 303 1.95 -1.17 6.91
C ASP A 303 2.11 -1.61 8.38
N ARG A 304 3.34 -1.58 8.90
CA ARG A 304 3.67 -1.81 10.32
C ARG A 304 4.42 -0.63 10.90
N LEU A 305 4.18 -0.38 12.18
CA LEU A 305 4.86 0.62 13.00
C LEU A 305 5.28 -0.03 14.31
N ILE A 306 6.45 0.30 14.81
CA ILE A 306 6.89 -0.03 16.17
C ILE A 306 7.57 1.18 16.79
N TYR A 307 7.40 1.37 18.10
CA TYR A 307 8.12 2.41 18.84
C TYR A 307 9.21 1.79 19.70
N PHE A 308 10.29 2.53 19.94
CA PHE A 308 11.37 2.10 20.82
C PHE A 308 12.15 3.29 21.40
N ARG A 309 13.00 3.00 22.39
CA ARG A 309 14.02 3.92 22.94
C ARG A 309 15.29 3.18 23.28
N SER A 310 16.43 3.87 23.20
CA SER A 310 17.70 3.35 23.72
C SER A 310 17.68 3.29 25.26
N ILE A 311 18.27 2.26 25.85
CA ILE A 311 18.35 2.08 27.32
C ILE A 311 19.71 2.56 27.89
N GLY A 312 20.63 3.05 27.06
CA GLY A 312 21.92 3.62 27.52
C GLY A 312 23.02 2.60 27.80
N ASP A 313 22.68 1.31 27.86
CA ASP A 313 23.63 0.19 27.81
C ASP A 313 23.77 -0.27 26.34
N GLU A 314 25.01 -0.49 25.91
CA GLU A 314 25.45 -0.90 24.55
C GLU A 314 24.36 -1.62 23.71
N ASN A 315 23.77 -0.89 22.76
CA ASN A 315 22.77 -1.34 21.77
C ASN A 315 21.43 -1.89 22.27
N ARG A 316 21.12 -1.87 23.57
CA ARG A 316 19.83 -2.39 24.05
C ARG A 316 18.69 -1.39 23.89
N ILE A 317 17.53 -1.88 23.44
CA ILE A 317 16.32 -1.05 23.27
C ILE A 317 15.18 -1.47 24.18
N CYS A 318 14.34 -0.50 24.55
CA CYS A 318 13.03 -0.73 25.13
C CYS A 318 11.99 -0.67 24.02
N LEU A 319 11.34 -1.80 23.73
CA LEU A 319 10.31 -1.92 22.69
C LEU A 319 8.93 -1.51 23.21
N PHE A 320 8.20 -0.79 22.38
CA PHE A 320 6.78 -0.47 22.52
C PHE A 320 6.07 -1.01 21.27
N ASP A 321 5.68 -2.27 21.35
CA ASP A 321 5.13 -3.05 20.23
C ASP A 321 3.63 -2.79 19.97
N GLY A 322 3.03 -3.64 19.14
CA GLY A 322 1.62 -3.60 18.77
C GLY A 322 0.68 -3.56 19.98
N ASP A 323 0.94 -4.40 20.97
CA ASP A 323 0.09 -4.52 22.15
C ASP A 323 0.20 -3.28 23.03
N PHE A 324 1.41 -2.73 23.17
CA PHE A 324 1.62 -1.47 23.87
C PHE A 324 0.86 -0.31 23.21
N MET A 325 0.96 -0.19 21.87
CA MET A 325 0.22 0.83 21.13
C MET A 325 -1.30 0.66 21.23
N ALA A 326 -1.80 -0.58 21.17
CA ALA A 326 -3.22 -0.89 21.32
C ALA A 326 -3.72 -0.49 22.71
N ALA A 327 -2.99 -0.84 23.77
CA ALA A 327 -3.32 -0.47 25.14
C ALA A 327 -3.31 1.07 25.35
N LEU A 328 -2.32 1.76 24.76
CA LEU A 328 -2.23 3.22 24.80
C LEU A 328 -3.44 3.90 24.14
N LEU A 329 -3.82 3.44 22.94
CA LEU A 329 -4.99 3.96 22.23
C LEU A 329 -6.29 3.67 22.98
N ALA A 330 -6.46 2.45 23.51
CA ALA A 330 -7.62 2.08 24.31
C ALA A 330 -7.76 2.96 25.56
N LYS A 331 -6.64 3.24 26.25
CA LYS A 331 -6.60 4.16 27.38
C LYS A 331 -7.01 5.57 26.97
N TYR A 332 -6.45 6.10 25.88
CA TYR A 332 -6.78 7.43 25.38
C TYR A 332 -8.27 7.56 25.03
N ILE A 333 -8.82 6.61 24.27
CA ILE A 333 -10.24 6.59 23.90
C ILE A 333 -11.11 6.57 25.15
N LYS A 334 -10.79 5.72 26.14
CA LYS A 334 -11.51 5.66 27.41
C LYS A 334 -11.53 7.04 28.09
N GLU A 335 -10.39 7.69 28.25
CA GLU A 335 -10.28 9.00 28.90
C GLU A 335 -11.08 10.10 28.17
N VAL A 336 -11.05 10.11 26.83
CA VAL A 336 -11.84 11.04 26.02
C VAL A 336 -13.35 10.76 26.12
N SER A 337 -13.77 9.50 26.07
CA SER A 337 -15.19 9.11 26.19
C SER A 337 -15.78 9.49 27.55
N PHE A 338 -15.03 9.32 28.65
CA PHE A 338 -15.47 9.79 29.97
C PHE A 338 -15.63 11.31 30.03
N THR A 339 -14.79 12.06 29.31
CA THR A 339 -14.88 13.52 29.25
C THR A 339 -16.12 13.99 28.46
N LEU A 340 -16.51 13.27 27.40
CA LEU A 340 -17.71 13.54 26.61
C LEU A 340 -19.03 13.17 27.33
N LEU A 341 -19.02 12.20 28.24
CA LEU A 341 -20.18 11.84 29.07
C LEU A 341 -20.45 12.82 30.22
N LEU A 342 -19.48 13.69 30.53
CA LEU A 342 -19.56 14.70 31.59
C LEU A 342 -19.84 16.12 31.05
N LEU A 343 -20.00 16.26 29.72
CA LEU A 343 -20.39 17.50 29.02
C LEU A 343 -21.83 17.40 28.50
#